data_AF-A0A956RE20-F1
#
_entry.id   AF-A0A956RE20-F1
#
_cell.length_a   1.000
_cell.length_b   1.000
_cell.length_c   1.000
_cell.angle_alpha   90.00
_cell.angle_beta   90.00
_cell.angle_gamma   90.00
#
_symmetry.space_group_name_H-M   'P 1'
#
loop_
_entity.id
_entity.type
_entity.pdbx_description
1 polymer ?
#
loop_
_entity_poly.entity_id
_entity_poly.type
_entity_poly.pdbx_seq_one_letter_code
_entity_poly.pdbx_strand_id
1 'polypeptide(L)'
;LDVLLAYEDPRPMGRFRVAIALLVAMSAFSMHQSAAFLFSSAGLLTTEGARAIAARGQFDDVIQPGLWTLLQYPAGTSWSSLHFWDSPLAVHLHLALLYVACLGLALGTWTRYAKWAAFVVYSALWSRNMLSFGGEQVLFIALLMLCLSDCGAACSLDARGRPLRAIPRWPRVLLVLQLIPIYLGNALAKDGLTWIKGHAVHFAATTSACGRFALWERADALAPVFWLANHLTLYFEFGFALVVLRALAELSGPTRPPTRASRAVVLALCGLAGALFVHDYAPVVRLGVPEVFGLLGGVAIAIVARRALATALGRRVFSWVSAPRLWIPLGVLFHVGVFAALSVDVFVLATAAYYLLLTGGDPALTRPRPALPARALELVDVVGVLIASGLVLAFTPWLWAPMMIACLVAMIARARARGVPRRAVLVPAFCALHVAGALLWCLPREPALTDARARVTRPFTAWIKLTHGYQSWQMFAPNTSTREGFLVALGETDDGSIAPIFEIPATPTADERPVLGREKREKILRRLAWESDAAARPWFARYLCREAPPELRAVSLARRSFAALPFGARESTEARRRRFER
;
A
#
# COMPACT_ATOMS: atom_id res chain seq x y z
N LEU A 1 -12.16 -21.03 -3.72
CA LEU A 1 -11.20 -22.03 -4.22
C LEU A 1 -11.26 -22.20 -5.73
N ASP A 2 -12.43 -22.51 -6.30
CA ASP A 2 -12.56 -22.72 -7.75
C ASP A 2 -12.16 -21.49 -8.58
N VAL A 3 -12.50 -20.30 -8.10
CA VAL A 3 -12.04 -19.03 -8.66
C VAL A 3 -10.52 -18.91 -8.70
N LEU A 4 -9.80 -19.34 -7.67
CA LEU A 4 -8.35 -19.21 -7.61
C LEU A 4 -7.67 -20.15 -8.62
N LEU A 5 -8.22 -21.34 -8.80
CA LEU A 5 -7.55 -22.39 -9.59
C LEU A 5 -8.07 -22.51 -11.02
N ALA A 6 -8.99 -21.63 -11.40
CA ALA A 6 -9.44 -21.46 -12.77
C ALA A 6 -8.35 -20.82 -13.64
N TYR A 7 -8.58 -20.90 -14.95
CA TYR A 7 -7.80 -20.20 -15.95
C TYR A 7 -8.65 -19.12 -16.62
N GLU A 8 -8.00 -18.10 -17.16
CA GLU A 8 -8.66 -16.96 -17.76
C GLU A 8 -7.92 -16.37 -18.95
N ASP A 9 -8.61 -15.49 -19.66
CA ASP A 9 -8.03 -14.66 -20.71
C ASP A 9 -6.82 -13.87 -20.17
N PRO A 10 -5.64 -13.95 -20.82
CA PRO A 10 -4.46 -13.19 -20.42
C PRO A 10 -4.54 -11.68 -20.68
N ARG A 11 -5.44 -11.18 -21.54
CA ARG A 11 -5.46 -9.77 -21.97
C ARG A 11 -5.64 -8.76 -20.82
N PRO A 12 -6.50 -8.96 -19.81
CA PRO A 12 -6.56 -8.05 -18.66
C PRO A 12 -5.22 -7.92 -17.92
N MET A 13 -4.52 -9.06 -17.71
CA MET A 13 -3.21 -9.06 -17.06
C MET A 13 -2.12 -8.42 -17.93
N GLY A 14 -2.16 -8.64 -19.26
CA GLY A 14 -1.26 -7.99 -20.21
C GLY A 14 -1.42 -6.46 -20.24
N ARG A 15 -2.66 -5.95 -20.27
CA ARG A 15 -2.93 -4.50 -20.18
C ARG A 15 -2.51 -3.91 -18.84
N PHE A 16 -2.81 -4.62 -17.74
CA PHE A 16 -2.38 -4.22 -16.40
C PHE A 16 -0.85 -4.14 -16.29
N ARG A 17 -0.13 -5.11 -16.86
CA ARG A 17 1.34 -5.09 -16.94
C ARG A 17 1.87 -3.84 -17.62
N VAL A 18 1.32 -3.47 -18.78
CA VAL A 18 1.74 -2.25 -19.51
C VAL A 18 1.53 -1.01 -18.64
N ALA A 19 0.34 -0.88 -18.04
CA ALA A 19 0.03 0.26 -17.17
C ALA A 19 0.99 0.35 -15.97
N ILE A 20 1.22 -0.75 -15.26
CA ILE A 20 2.12 -0.78 -14.10
C ILE A 20 3.57 -0.49 -14.52
N ALA A 21 4.05 -1.03 -15.64
CA ALA A 21 5.40 -0.76 -16.13
C ALA A 21 5.63 0.74 -16.40
N LEU A 22 4.67 1.39 -17.04
CA LEU A 22 4.71 2.84 -17.30
C LEU A 22 4.64 3.65 -16.01
N LEU A 23 3.81 3.25 -15.05
CA LEU A 23 3.69 3.94 -13.76
C LEU A 23 4.94 3.78 -12.89
N VAL A 24 5.59 2.62 -12.93
CA VAL A 24 6.89 2.43 -12.27
C VAL A 24 7.97 3.29 -12.94
N ALA A 25 7.99 3.37 -14.28
CA ALA A 25 8.92 4.26 -15.00
C ALA A 25 8.67 5.74 -14.66
N MET A 26 7.40 6.16 -14.56
CA MET A 26 7.04 7.52 -14.13
C MET A 26 7.47 7.80 -12.68
N SER A 27 7.30 6.84 -11.78
CA SER A 27 7.80 6.95 -10.40
C SER A 27 9.33 7.04 -10.37
N ALA A 28 10.02 6.21 -11.18
CA ALA A 28 11.46 6.25 -11.32
C ALA A 28 11.96 7.60 -11.87
N PHE A 29 11.21 8.22 -12.80
CA PHE A 29 11.48 9.57 -13.28
C PHE A 29 11.37 10.63 -12.19
N SER A 30 10.32 10.56 -11.37
CA SER A 30 10.20 11.44 -10.19
C SER A 30 11.38 11.24 -9.21
N MET A 31 11.80 9.99 -8.98
CA MET A 31 12.98 9.67 -8.16
C MET A 31 14.30 10.17 -8.78
N HIS A 32 14.45 10.08 -10.10
CA HIS A 32 15.65 10.48 -10.82
C HIS A 32 15.95 11.97 -10.63
N GLN A 33 14.93 12.83 -10.67
CA GLN A 33 15.10 14.28 -10.45
C GLN A 33 15.70 14.63 -9.08
N SER A 34 15.55 13.74 -8.10
CA SER A 34 16.09 13.90 -6.73
C SER A 34 17.08 12.78 -6.36
N ALA A 35 17.66 12.08 -7.34
CA ALA A 35 18.42 10.86 -7.12
C ALA A 35 19.64 11.08 -6.20
N ALA A 36 20.41 12.14 -6.47
CA ALA A 36 21.57 12.52 -5.68
C ALA A 36 21.17 12.88 -4.24
N PHE A 37 20.07 13.63 -4.06
CA PHE A 37 19.57 13.98 -2.74
C PHE A 37 19.02 12.77 -1.97
N LEU A 38 18.36 11.82 -2.62
CA LEU A 38 17.61 10.78 -1.91
C LEU A 38 18.34 9.46 -1.72
N PHE A 39 19.10 9.01 -2.72
CA PHE A 39 19.60 7.63 -2.73
C PHE A 39 21.11 7.55 -2.71
N SER A 40 21.81 8.66 -2.94
CA SER A 40 23.27 8.71 -2.95
C SER A 40 23.83 8.94 -1.56
N SER A 41 25.04 8.43 -1.30
CA SER A 41 25.82 8.71 -0.09
C SER A 41 26.17 10.20 0.09
N ALA A 42 26.14 10.98 -0.99
CA ALA A 42 26.29 12.44 -0.95
C ALA A 42 25.03 13.16 -0.43
N GLY A 43 23.86 12.54 -0.51
CA GLY A 43 22.56 13.17 -0.25
C GLY A 43 22.11 13.18 1.21
N LEU A 44 20.80 13.29 1.40
CA LEU A 44 20.11 13.34 2.69
C LEU A 44 20.58 12.25 3.66
N LEU A 45 20.61 11.00 3.18
CA LEU A 45 21.04 9.85 3.95
C LEU A 45 22.38 9.37 3.40
N THR A 46 23.44 9.51 4.20
CA THR A 46 24.70 8.83 3.93
C THR A 46 24.50 7.30 3.96
N THR A 47 25.50 6.54 3.52
CA THR A 47 25.45 5.07 3.60
C THR A 47 25.17 4.58 5.03
N GLU A 48 25.78 5.23 6.02
CA GLU A 48 25.55 4.98 7.44
C GLU A 48 24.09 5.28 7.84
N GLY A 49 23.58 6.46 7.48
CA GLY A 49 22.21 6.84 7.81
C GLY A 49 21.15 5.95 7.17
N ALA A 50 21.41 5.49 5.96
CA ALA A 50 20.57 4.52 5.27
C ALA A 50 20.49 3.19 6.01
N ARG A 51 21.64 2.68 6.48
CA ARG A 51 21.71 1.43 7.26
C ARG A 51 21.02 1.61 8.61
N ALA A 52 21.27 2.72 9.31
CA ALA A 52 20.71 3.01 10.63
C ALA A 52 19.19 3.20 10.64
N ILE A 53 18.61 3.73 9.55
CA ILE A 53 17.17 3.98 9.43
C ILE A 53 16.46 2.81 8.74
N ALA A 54 16.90 2.44 7.54
CA ALA A 54 16.13 1.54 6.68
C ALA A 54 16.51 0.07 6.86
N ALA A 55 17.75 -0.24 7.25
CA ALA A 55 18.24 -1.60 7.46
C ALA A 55 18.68 -1.87 8.91
N ARG A 56 18.04 -1.20 9.88
CA ARG A 56 18.27 -1.43 11.31
C ARG A 56 18.07 -2.90 11.66
N GLY A 57 18.96 -3.46 12.47
CA GLY A 57 18.99 -4.88 12.81
C GLY A 57 19.75 -5.76 11.81
N GLN A 58 20.05 -5.27 10.60
CA GLN A 58 20.89 -5.99 9.63
C GLN A 58 22.36 -5.54 9.67
N PHE A 59 22.63 -4.35 10.22
CA PHE A 59 23.97 -3.72 10.23
C PHE A 59 24.36 -3.14 11.60
N ASP A 60 23.65 -3.48 12.69
CA ASP A 60 23.77 -2.78 13.98
C ASP A 60 25.20 -2.83 14.59
N ASP A 61 26.05 -3.77 14.16
CA ASP A 61 27.45 -3.91 14.61
C ASP A 61 28.47 -3.91 13.45
N VAL A 62 28.07 -3.48 12.24
CA VAL A 62 28.89 -3.63 11.02
C VAL A 62 29.32 -2.28 10.48
N ILE A 63 30.54 -1.85 10.82
CA ILE A 63 31.16 -0.65 10.23
C ILE A 63 31.48 -0.89 8.75
N GLN A 64 32.12 -2.01 8.42
CA GLN A 64 32.39 -2.43 7.05
C GLN A 64 31.80 -3.82 6.76
N PRO A 65 30.94 -3.95 5.73
CA PRO A 65 30.33 -5.24 5.41
C PRO A 65 31.38 -6.22 4.90
N GLY A 66 31.59 -7.31 5.66
CA GLY A 66 32.40 -8.45 5.24
C GLY A 66 31.59 -9.52 4.51
N LEU A 67 32.23 -10.64 4.17
CA LEU A 67 31.57 -11.81 3.56
C LEU A 67 30.42 -12.32 4.42
N TRP A 68 30.59 -12.35 5.74
CA TRP A 68 29.54 -12.82 6.65
C TRP A 68 28.28 -11.93 6.61
N THR A 69 28.47 -10.60 6.56
CA THR A 69 27.37 -9.66 6.37
C THR A 69 26.64 -9.93 5.06
N LEU A 70 27.36 -10.19 3.97
CA LEU A 70 26.77 -10.55 2.67
C LEU A 70 25.96 -11.84 2.72
N LEU A 71 26.42 -12.85 3.48
CA LEU A 71 25.73 -14.13 3.63
C LEU A 71 24.47 -14.03 4.50
N GLN A 72 24.50 -13.18 5.53
CA GLN A 72 23.33 -12.94 6.41
C GLN A 72 22.34 -11.95 5.82
N TYR A 73 22.79 -11.08 4.91
CA TYR A 73 21.99 -10.02 4.31
C TYR A 73 20.62 -10.49 3.75
N PRO A 74 20.52 -11.62 3.02
CA PRO A 74 19.25 -12.12 2.50
C PRO A 74 18.26 -12.54 3.59
N ALA A 75 18.68 -12.74 4.85
CA ALA A 75 17.77 -13.11 5.92
C ALA A 75 16.99 -11.91 6.51
N GLY A 76 17.45 -10.68 6.27
CA GLY A 76 16.77 -9.48 6.78
C GLY A 76 15.65 -9.00 5.86
N THR A 77 14.97 -7.92 6.24
CA THR A 77 13.74 -7.46 5.55
C THR A 77 13.94 -6.25 4.63
N SER A 78 15.12 -5.62 4.62
CA SER A 78 15.40 -4.41 3.83
C SER A 78 16.49 -4.68 2.80
N TRP A 79 16.09 -5.20 1.63
CA TRP A 79 17.01 -5.61 0.57
C TRP A 79 17.28 -4.47 -0.43
N SER A 80 18.53 -4.05 -0.52
CA SER A 80 19.08 -3.06 -1.44
C SER A 80 20.60 -3.23 -1.55
N SER A 81 21.07 -3.45 -2.77
CA SER A 81 22.49 -3.35 -3.14
C SER A 81 23.09 -1.98 -2.84
N LEU A 82 22.26 -0.93 -2.75
CA LEU A 82 22.71 0.42 -2.40
C LEU A 82 23.09 0.55 -0.92
N HIS A 83 22.85 -0.45 -0.07
CA HIS A 83 23.48 -0.47 1.25
C HIS A 83 24.99 -0.76 1.19
N PHE A 84 25.49 -1.28 0.07
CA PHE A 84 26.90 -1.61 -0.13
C PHE A 84 27.59 -0.60 -1.06
N TRP A 85 26.88 -0.15 -2.10
CA TRP A 85 27.40 0.83 -3.06
C TRP A 85 26.32 1.82 -3.51
N ASP A 86 26.36 3.03 -2.93
CA ASP A 86 25.40 4.11 -3.17
C ASP A 86 26.08 5.42 -3.61
N SER A 87 27.19 5.32 -4.34
CA SER A 87 27.74 6.49 -5.04
C SER A 87 26.71 7.08 -6.02
N PRO A 88 26.84 8.35 -6.45
CA PRO A 88 25.98 8.91 -7.48
C PRO A 88 25.90 8.03 -8.73
N LEU A 89 27.03 7.49 -9.19
CA LEU A 89 27.08 6.56 -10.32
C LEU A 89 26.24 5.30 -10.06
N ALA A 90 26.40 4.66 -8.90
CA ALA A 90 25.66 3.46 -8.55
C ALA A 90 24.14 3.69 -8.60
N VAL A 91 23.67 4.83 -8.08
CA VAL A 91 22.25 5.20 -8.10
C VAL A 91 21.74 5.36 -9.54
N HIS A 92 22.49 6.06 -10.41
CA HIS A 92 22.10 6.24 -11.81
C HIS A 92 22.10 4.91 -12.58
N LEU A 93 23.02 3.99 -12.27
CA LEU A 93 23.02 2.64 -12.84
C LEU A 93 21.76 1.85 -12.45
N HIS A 94 21.31 1.96 -11.19
CA HIS A 94 20.05 1.34 -10.75
C HIS A 94 18.84 1.95 -11.47
N LEU A 95 18.79 3.27 -11.61
CA LEU A 95 17.71 3.94 -12.35
C LEU A 95 17.70 3.55 -13.84
N ALA A 96 18.87 3.51 -14.49
CA ALA A 96 19.00 3.06 -15.88
C ALA A 96 18.52 1.61 -16.05
N LEU A 97 18.94 0.71 -15.17
CA LEU A 97 18.49 -0.68 -15.17
C LEU A 97 16.98 -0.80 -14.96
N LEU A 98 16.41 0.02 -14.07
CA LEU A 98 14.97 0.06 -13.84
C LEU A 98 14.22 0.53 -15.09
N TYR A 99 14.69 1.58 -15.78
CA TYR A 99 14.07 2.03 -17.04
C TYR A 99 14.10 0.95 -18.12
N VAL A 100 15.24 0.26 -18.28
CA VAL A 100 15.36 -0.86 -19.23
C VAL A 100 14.38 -1.98 -18.87
N ALA A 101 14.29 -2.34 -17.59
CA ALA A 101 13.35 -3.35 -17.12
C ALA A 101 11.89 -2.94 -17.33
N CYS A 102 11.54 -1.68 -17.05
CA CYS A 102 10.20 -1.14 -17.31
C CYS A 102 9.86 -1.10 -18.80
N LEU A 103 10.81 -0.70 -19.66
CA LEU A 103 10.62 -0.69 -21.11
C LEU A 103 10.39 -2.11 -21.63
N GLY A 104 11.24 -3.06 -21.22
CA GLY A 104 11.07 -4.48 -21.56
C GLY A 104 9.73 -5.03 -21.06
N LEU A 105 9.29 -4.63 -19.85
CA LEU A 105 8.02 -5.03 -19.29
C LEU A 105 6.82 -4.41 -20.02
N ALA A 106 6.91 -3.14 -20.45
CA ALA A 106 5.85 -2.44 -21.17
C ALA A 106 5.69 -2.97 -22.60
N LEU A 107 6.79 -3.11 -23.34
CA LEU A 107 6.79 -3.70 -24.68
C LEU A 107 6.47 -5.20 -24.64
N GLY A 108 6.86 -5.85 -23.54
CA GLY A 108 6.77 -7.28 -23.39
C GLY A 108 7.84 -8.04 -24.13
N THR A 109 9.08 -7.59 -24.00
CA THR A 109 10.27 -8.32 -24.40
C THR A 109 10.91 -8.91 -23.16
N TRP A 110 11.25 -10.20 -23.22
CA TRP A 110 11.84 -10.91 -22.09
C TRP A 110 11.03 -10.76 -20.80
N THR A 111 9.70 -10.77 -20.91
CA THR A 111 8.74 -10.46 -19.84
C THR A 111 9.04 -11.26 -18.57
N ARG A 112 9.51 -12.50 -18.73
CA ARG A 112 9.94 -13.37 -17.63
C ARG A 112 11.01 -12.72 -16.74
N TYR A 113 12.02 -12.09 -17.34
CA TYR A 113 13.13 -11.47 -16.63
C TYR A 113 12.84 -10.01 -16.28
N ALA A 114 12.27 -9.26 -17.23
CA ALA A 114 11.98 -7.84 -17.07
C ALA A 114 11.12 -7.53 -15.83
N LYS A 115 10.10 -8.36 -15.53
CA LYS A 115 9.26 -8.18 -14.35
C LYS A 115 10.01 -8.36 -13.03
N TRP A 116 10.90 -9.35 -12.95
CA TRP A 116 11.71 -9.61 -11.75
C TRP A 116 12.80 -8.55 -11.59
N ALA A 117 13.44 -8.15 -12.69
CA ALA A 117 14.39 -7.04 -12.68
C ALA A 117 13.73 -5.74 -12.20
N ALA A 118 12.55 -5.40 -12.73
CA ALA A 118 11.80 -4.22 -12.29
C ALA A 118 11.46 -4.31 -10.79
N PHE A 119 10.94 -5.45 -10.32
CA PHE A 119 10.62 -5.64 -8.90
C PHE A 119 11.85 -5.50 -7.98
N VAL A 120 12.95 -6.21 -8.29
CA VAL A 120 14.17 -6.22 -7.46
C VAL A 120 14.84 -4.85 -7.43
N VAL A 121 15.02 -4.21 -8.58
CA VAL A 121 15.72 -2.92 -8.68
C VAL A 121 14.89 -1.80 -8.05
N TYR A 122 13.56 -1.81 -8.28
CA TYR A 122 12.67 -0.86 -7.63
C TYR A 122 12.62 -1.07 -6.11
N SER A 123 12.64 -2.32 -5.65
CA SER A 123 12.71 -2.64 -4.21
C SER A 123 14.02 -2.17 -3.60
N ALA A 124 15.13 -2.32 -4.32
CA ALA A 124 16.43 -1.84 -3.87
C ALA A 124 16.45 -0.32 -3.67
N LEU A 125 15.93 0.46 -4.62
CA LEU A 125 15.82 1.92 -4.48
C LEU A 125 14.95 2.29 -3.28
N TRP A 126 13.82 1.62 -3.10
CA TRP A 126 12.91 1.87 -1.98
C TRP A 126 13.53 1.51 -0.62
N SER A 127 14.14 0.34 -0.50
CA SER A 127 14.77 -0.12 0.75
C SER A 127 15.97 0.75 1.13
N ARG A 128 16.62 1.42 0.15
CA ARG A 128 17.71 2.35 0.43
C ARG A 128 17.24 3.64 1.12
N ASN A 129 16.06 4.14 0.77
CA ASN A 129 15.50 5.34 1.40
C ASN A 129 13.96 5.30 1.43
N MET A 130 13.43 4.81 2.55
CA MET A 130 11.99 4.72 2.81
C MET A 130 11.31 6.10 3.02
N LEU A 131 12.07 7.19 3.15
CA LEU A 131 11.50 8.54 3.25
C LEU A 131 10.83 8.96 1.96
N SER A 132 11.30 8.45 0.82
CA SER A 132 10.72 8.70 -0.50
C SER A 132 9.32 8.14 -0.70
N PHE A 133 8.75 7.53 0.33
CA PHE A 133 7.44 6.92 0.32
C PHE A 133 6.30 7.94 0.10
N GLY A 134 5.55 7.72 -0.98
CA GLY A 134 4.38 8.46 -1.42
C GLY A 134 3.20 7.57 -1.85
N GLY A 135 3.23 6.27 -1.53
CA GLY A 135 2.17 5.30 -1.85
C GLY A 135 2.57 4.23 -2.86
N GLU A 136 3.86 4.10 -3.16
CA GLU A 136 4.46 3.14 -4.10
C GLU A 136 4.27 1.67 -3.72
N GLN A 137 3.82 1.38 -2.49
CA GLN A 137 3.44 0.03 -2.06
C GLN A 137 2.45 -0.64 -3.03
N VAL A 138 1.52 0.13 -3.60
CA VAL A 138 0.59 -0.41 -4.61
C VAL A 138 1.34 -0.91 -5.86
N LEU A 139 2.42 -0.22 -6.26
CA LEU A 139 3.26 -0.62 -7.39
C LEU A 139 4.07 -1.87 -7.04
N PHE A 140 4.56 -2.00 -5.81
CA PHE A 140 5.26 -3.22 -5.38
C PHE A 140 4.34 -4.44 -5.35
N ILE A 141 3.15 -4.30 -4.78
CA ILE A 141 2.12 -5.33 -4.77
C ILE A 141 1.79 -5.75 -6.21
N ALA A 142 1.56 -4.78 -7.10
CA ALA A 142 1.30 -5.02 -8.50
C ALA A 142 2.47 -5.74 -9.20
N LEU A 143 3.71 -5.26 -9.03
CA LEU A 143 4.91 -5.85 -9.61
C LEU A 143 5.14 -7.29 -9.12
N LEU A 144 4.98 -7.56 -7.83
CA LEU A 144 5.09 -8.92 -7.29
C LEU A 144 4.07 -9.84 -7.94
N MET A 145 2.82 -9.39 -8.10
CA MET A 145 1.77 -10.20 -8.71
C MET A 145 1.99 -10.38 -10.22
N LEU A 146 2.62 -9.41 -10.90
CA LEU A 146 3.13 -9.60 -12.26
C LEU A 146 4.25 -10.66 -12.28
N CYS A 147 5.17 -10.64 -11.31
CA CYS A 147 6.22 -11.65 -11.17
C CYS A 147 5.65 -13.07 -11.00
N LEU A 148 4.53 -13.19 -10.29
CA LEU A 148 3.84 -14.45 -10.03
C LEU A 148 2.82 -14.86 -11.12
N SER A 149 2.52 -13.99 -12.08
CA SER A 149 1.59 -14.25 -13.18
C SER A 149 2.28 -14.48 -14.52
N ASP A 150 1.52 -14.99 -15.50
CA ASP A 150 1.97 -15.10 -16.89
C ASP A 150 1.55 -13.86 -17.70
N CYS A 151 1.92 -12.68 -17.22
CA CYS A 151 1.52 -11.40 -17.78
C CYS A 151 2.09 -11.12 -19.19
N GLY A 152 3.02 -11.95 -19.68
CA GLY A 152 3.56 -11.88 -21.04
C GLY A 152 2.74 -12.67 -22.09
N ALA A 153 1.69 -13.38 -21.68
CA ALA A 153 0.90 -14.21 -22.59
C ALA A 153 -0.02 -13.42 -23.55
N ALA A 154 -0.20 -12.12 -23.33
CA ALA A 154 -0.94 -11.23 -24.22
C ALA A 154 -0.41 -9.79 -24.13
N CYS A 155 -0.75 -8.96 -25.13
CA CYS A 155 -0.32 -7.56 -25.23
C CYS A 155 1.22 -7.39 -25.11
N SER A 156 1.97 -8.33 -25.68
CA SER A 156 3.40 -8.52 -25.44
C SER A 156 4.11 -8.96 -26.72
N LEU A 157 5.30 -8.43 -26.98
CA LEU A 157 6.12 -8.88 -28.12
C LEU A 157 6.53 -10.35 -28.00
N ASP A 158 6.75 -10.87 -26.79
CA ASP A 158 7.03 -12.29 -26.52
C ASP A 158 5.88 -13.25 -26.94
N ALA A 159 4.66 -12.71 -27.09
CA ALA A 159 3.47 -13.46 -27.50
C ALA A 159 3.08 -13.19 -28.97
N ARG A 160 3.80 -12.30 -29.68
CA ARG A 160 3.49 -11.97 -31.08
C ARG A 160 3.57 -13.22 -31.95
N GLY A 161 2.51 -13.48 -32.71
CA GLY A 161 2.40 -14.66 -33.58
C GLY A 161 2.09 -15.98 -32.85
N ARG A 162 1.94 -15.98 -31.52
CA ARG A 162 1.53 -17.16 -30.75
C ARG A 162 0.02 -17.15 -30.49
N PRO A 163 -0.66 -18.31 -30.49
CA PRO A 163 -2.07 -18.38 -30.13
C PRO A 163 -2.26 -17.96 -28.67
N LEU A 164 -3.35 -17.24 -28.40
CA LEU A 164 -3.69 -16.83 -27.03
C LEU A 164 -3.93 -18.06 -26.15
N ARG A 165 -3.22 -18.12 -25.02
CA ARG A 165 -3.37 -19.19 -24.03
C ARG A 165 -3.99 -18.66 -22.76
N ALA A 166 -4.89 -19.44 -22.16
CA ALA A 166 -5.43 -19.12 -20.86
C ALA A 166 -4.33 -19.18 -19.78
N ILE A 167 -4.36 -18.25 -18.82
CA ILE A 167 -3.37 -18.16 -17.73
C ILE A 167 -4.02 -18.44 -16.37
N PRO A 168 -3.26 -18.85 -15.34
CA PRO A 168 -3.80 -19.04 -14.00
C PRO A 168 -4.44 -17.75 -13.46
N ARG A 169 -5.67 -17.84 -12.96
CA ARG A 169 -6.47 -16.70 -12.49
C ARG A 169 -6.06 -16.16 -11.11
N TRP A 170 -5.46 -17.00 -10.26
CA TRP A 170 -5.19 -16.63 -8.87
C TRP A 170 -4.40 -15.32 -8.67
N PRO A 171 -3.41 -14.91 -9.49
CA PRO A 171 -2.68 -13.67 -9.23
C PRO A 171 -3.58 -12.45 -9.35
N ARG A 172 -4.46 -12.43 -10.37
CA ARG A 172 -5.47 -11.37 -10.56
C ARG A 172 -6.44 -11.34 -9.39
N VAL A 173 -6.94 -12.51 -9.00
CA VAL A 173 -7.90 -12.62 -7.91
C VAL A 173 -7.28 -12.21 -6.58
N LEU A 174 -6.01 -12.55 -6.33
CA LEU A 174 -5.30 -12.14 -5.13
C LEU A 174 -5.11 -10.62 -5.09
N LEU A 175 -4.70 -10.00 -6.19
CA LEU A 175 -4.62 -8.52 -6.31
C LEU A 175 -5.95 -7.85 -5.95
N VAL A 176 -7.04 -8.37 -6.52
CA VAL A 176 -8.39 -7.83 -6.29
C VAL A 176 -8.86 -8.09 -4.85
N LEU A 177 -8.58 -9.28 -4.30
CA LEU A 177 -8.91 -9.62 -2.91
C LEU A 177 -8.16 -8.75 -1.90
N GLN A 178 -6.90 -8.43 -2.17
CA GLN A 178 -6.07 -7.59 -1.30
C GLN A 178 -6.58 -6.15 -1.21
N LEU A 179 -7.35 -5.67 -2.19
CA LEU A 179 -7.99 -4.37 -2.08
C LEU A 179 -9.00 -4.31 -0.93
N ILE A 180 -9.65 -5.43 -0.56
CA ILE A 180 -10.61 -5.46 0.56
C ILE A 180 -9.98 -5.00 1.88
N PRO A 181 -8.91 -5.64 2.39
CA PRO A 181 -8.27 -5.19 3.62
C PRO A 181 -7.78 -3.75 3.57
N ILE A 182 -7.26 -3.33 2.41
CA ILE A 182 -6.71 -1.99 2.24
C ILE A 182 -7.82 -0.95 2.33
N TYR A 183 -8.87 -1.06 1.51
CA TYR A 183 -9.98 -0.10 1.52
C TYR A 183 -10.73 -0.12 2.85
N LEU A 184 -11.04 -1.30 3.40
CA LEU A 184 -11.79 -1.39 4.64
C LEU A 184 -10.97 -0.92 5.85
N GLY A 185 -9.70 -1.31 5.95
CA GLY A 185 -8.81 -0.83 6.99
C GLY A 185 -8.59 0.68 6.90
N ASN A 186 -8.61 1.23 5.69
CA ASN A 186 -8.55 2.67 5.48
C ASN A 186 -9.83 3.40 5.93
N ALA A 187 -10.99 2.85 5.59
CA ALA A 187 -12.28 3.39 5.99
C ALA A 187 -12.40 3.45 7.52
N LEU A 188 -12.00 2.37 8.19
CA LEU A 188 -12.01 2.30 9.66
C LEU A 188 -11.03 3.27 10.31
N ALA A 189 -9.89 3.50 9.68
CA ALA A 189 -8.93 4.48 10.18
C ALA A 189 -9.43 5.93 10.02
N LYS A 190 -10.51 6.19 9.27
CA LYS A 190 -11.09 7.53 9.06
C LYS A 190 -12.31 7.79 9.94
N ASP A 191 -12.17 7.49 11.21
CA ASP A 191 -13.19 7.64 12.25
C ASP A 191 -13.14 8.99 12.98
N GLY A 192 -12.12 9.80 12.75
CA GLY A 192 -11.97 11.08 13.43
C GLY A 192 -13.05 12.11 13.07
N LEU A 193 -13.27 13.06 13.98
CA LEU A 193 -14.29 14.12 13.86
C LEU A 193 -14.22 14.91 12.55
N THR A 194 -13.02 15.11 11.96
CA THR A 194 -12.88 15.81 10.68
C THR A 194 -13.51 15.04 9.52
N TRP A 195 -13.44 13.71 9.53
CA TRP A 195 -14.10 12.85 8.54
C TRP A 195 -15.59 12.75 8.77
N ILE A 196 -16.02 12.55 10.02
CA ILE A 196 -17.44 12.47 10.41
C ILE A 196 -18.18 13.75 10.01
N LYS A 197 -17.58 14.92 10.27
CA LYS A 197 -18.17 16.23 9.94
C LYS A 197 -18.08 16.62 8.46
N GLY A 198 -17.38 15.84 7.62
CA GLY A 198 -17.27 16.15 6.20
C GLY A 198 -16.12 17.09 5.81
N HIS A 199 -15.23 17.45 6.74
CA HIS A 199 -14.24 18.52 6.53
C HIS A 199 -12.82 18.02 6.18
N ALA A 200 -12.54 16.73 6.28
CA ALA A 200 -11.18 16.20 6.12
C ALA A 200 -10.57 16.54 4.75
N VAL A 201 -11.31 16.33 3.66
CA VAL A 201 -10.83 16.64 2.30
C VAL A 201 -10.67 18.14 2.08
N HIS A 202 -11.55 18.98 2.66
CA HIS A 202 -11.40 20.43 2.60
C HIS A 202 -10.12 20.88 3.30
N PHE A 203 -9.85 20.37 4.52
CA PHE A 203 -8.61 20.67 5.23
C PHE A 203 -7.36 20.16 4.50
N ALA A 204 -7.42 18.98 3.89
CA ALA A 204 -6.33 18.49 3.07
C ALA A 204 -6.07 19.44 1.88
N ALA A 205 -7.12 19.91 1.20
CA ALA A 205 -7.02 20.82 0.08
C ALA A 205 -6.56 22.24 0.46
N THR A 206 -6.79 22.70 1.69
CA THR A 206 -6.31 24.00 2.18
C THR A 206 -4.86 23.96 2.64
N THR A 207 -4.33 22.78 2.97
CA THR A 207 -2.91 22.65 3.33
C THR A 207 -2.02 22.63 2.10
N SER A 208 -0.97 23.45 2.13
CA SER A 208 0.00 23.53 1.02
C SER A 208 0.77 22.22 0.79
N ALA A 209 0.79 21.34 1.80
CA ALA A 209 1.44 20.04 1.73
C ALA A 209 0.66 19.01 0.91
N CYS A 210 -0.64 19.23 0.69
CA CYS A 210 -1.53 18.21 0.17
C CYS A 210 -2.29 18.65 -1.07
N GLY A 211 -2.55 19.95 -1.29
CA GLY A 211 -3.06 20.45 -2.56
C GLY A 211 -1.99 20.40 -3.67
N ARG A 212 -2.37 19.98 -4.89
CA ARG A 212 -1.46 19.95 -6.06
C ARG A 212 -1.39 21.29 -6.80
N PHE A 213 -2.54 21.91 -7.00
CA PHE A 213 -2.61 23.27 -7.53
C PHE A 213 -2.84 24.25 -6.38
N ALA A 214 -2.84 25.55 -6.67
CA ALA A 214 -3.29 26.60 -5.74
C ALA A 214 -4.80 26.50 -5.42
N LEU A 215 -5.36 25.28 -5.35
CA LEU A 215 -6.72 25.00 -4.90
C LEU A 215 -6.95 25.51 -3.49
N TRP A 216 -5.91 25.61 -2.67
CA TRP A 216 -6.00 26.22 -1.34
C TRP A 216 -6.52 27.67 -1.39
N GLU A 217 -6.23 28.44 -2.45
CA GLU A 217 -6.75 29.81 -2.63
C GLU A 217 -8.26 29.83 -2.90
N ARG A 218 -8.78 28.75 -3.49
CA ARG A 218 -10.18 28.59 -3.88
C ARG A 218 -10.91 27.59 -2.99
N ALA A 219 -10.27 27.06 -1.96
CA ALA A 219 -10.77 25.87 -1.29
C ALA A 219 -12.08 26.14 -0.55
N ASP A 220 -12.26 27.35 -0.02
CA ASP A 220 -13.51 27.77 0.60
C ASP A 220 -14.63 27.92 -0.42
N ALA A 221 -14.33 28.46 -1.61
CA ALA A 221 -15.31 28.54 -2.70
C ALA A 221 -15.71 27.14 -3.23
N LEU A 222 -14.81 26.16 -3.11
CA LEU A 222 -15.03 24.77 -3.48
C LEU A 222 -15.43 23.88 -2.28
N ALA A 223 -15.70 24.45 -1.11
CA ALA A 223 -16.00 23.67 0.10
C ALA A 223 -17.13 22.65 -0.10
N PRO A 224 -18.26 22.96 -0.77
CA PRO A 224 -19.31 21.97 -1.03
C PRO A 224 -18.81 20.76 -1.85
N VAL A 225 -17.90 20.99 -2.81
CA VAL A 225 -17.30 19.92 -3.63
C VAL A 225 -16.41 19.04 -2.76
N PHE A 226 -15.62 19.63 -1.86
CA PHE A 226 -14.77 18.87 -0.95
C PHE A 226 -15.55 18.11 0.12
N TRP A 227 -16.67 18.64 0.61
CA TRP A 227 -17.56 17.91 1.50
C TRP A 227 -18.18 16.70 0.82
N LEU A 228 -18.64 16.86 -0.42
CA LEU A 228 -19.10 15.75 -1.24
C LEU A 228 -17.98 14.72 -1.44
N ALA A 229 -16.77 15.17 -1.80
CA ALA A 229 -15.62 14.29 -1.98
C ALA A 229 -15.23 13.53 -0.69
N ASN A 230 -15.37 14.16 0.49
CA ASN A 230 -15.15 13.51 1.78
C ASN A 230 -16.11 12.32 1.98
N HIS A 231 -17.41 12.55 1.80
CA HIS A 231 -18.41 11.49 1.96
C HIS A 231 -18.29 10.43 0.87
N LEU A 232 -17.98 10.82 -0.37
CA LEU A 232 -17.71 9.89 -1.46
C LEU A 232 -16.47 9.03 -1.17
N THR A 233 -15.44 9.57 -0.52
CA THR A 233 -14.27 8.80 -0.10
C THR A 233 -14.68 7.70 0.88
N LEU A 234 -15.40 8.03 1.95
CA LEU A 234 -15.88 7.03 2.93
C LEU A 234 -16.82 6.00 2.29
N TYR A 235 -17.76 6.48 1.47
CA TYR A 235 -18.68 5.61 0.72
C TYR A 235 -17.91 4.65 -0.19
N PHE A 236 -16.90 5.15 -0.90
CA PHE A 236 -16.07 4.34 -1.77
C PHE A 236 -15.28 3.31 -0.95
N GLU A 237 -14.64 3.72 0.14
CA GLU A 237 -13.81 2.83 0.95
C GLU A 237 -14.60 1.72 1.66
N PHE A 238 -15.78 2.01 2.20
CA PHE A 238 -16.67 0.98 2.74
C PHE A 238 -17.36 0.16 1.64
N GLY A 239 -17.83 0.82 0.58
CA GLY A 239 -18.61 0.19 -0.48
C GLY A 239 -17.79 -0.69 -1.42
N PHE A 240 -16.51 -0.40 -1.62
CA PHE A 240 -15.66 -1.11 -2.57
C PHE A 240 -15.50 -2.59 -2.22
N ALA A 241 -15.53 -2.95 -0.93
CA ALA A 241 -15.51 -4.36 -0.50
C ALA A 241 -16.69 -5.16 -1.11
N LEU A 242 -17.89 -4.56 -1.21
CA LEU A 242 -19.05 -5.20 -1.82
C LEU A 242 -18.86 -5.42 -3.32
N VAL A 243 -18.22 -4.46 -4.00
CA VAL A 243 -17.88 -4.54 -5.43
C VAL A 243 -16.92 -5.68 -5.68
N VAL A 244 -15.87 -5.80 -4.86
CA VAL A 244 -14.91 -6.90 -4.95
C VAL A 244 -15.61 -8.24 -4.72
N LEU A 245 -16.40 -8.36 -3.66
CA LEU A 245 -17.13 -9.59 -3.35
C LEU A 245 -18.10 -9.98 -4.48
N ARG A 246 -18.73 -9.01 -5.14
CA ARG A 246 -19.56 -9.26 -6.31
C ARG A 246 -18.75 -9.63 -7.54
N ALA A 247 -17.69 -8.90 -7.85
CA ALA A 247 -16.81 -9.22 -8.98
C ALA A 247 -16.27 -10.65 -8.83
N LEU A 248 -15.88 -11.06 -7.62
CA LEU A 248 -15.48 -12.44 -7.34
C LEU A 248 -16.63 -13.45 -7.53
N ALA A 249 -17.85 -13.09 -7.13
CA ALA A 249 -19.02 -13.93 -7.38
C ALA A 249 -19.31 -14.07 -8.89
N GLU A 250 -19.19 -13.01 -9.68
CA GLU A 250 -19.33 -13.04 -11.14
C GLU A 250 -18.21 -13.86 -11.80
N LEU A 251 -16.97 -13.72 -11.33
CA LEU A 251 -15.84 -14.54 -11.77
C LEU A 251 -15.97 -16.02 -11.41
N SER A 252 -16.77 -16.34 -10.39
CA SER A 252 -17.09 -17.72 -10.04
C SER A 252 -18.02 -18.37 -11.08
N GLY A 253 -18.69 -17.59 -11.92
CA GLY A 253 -19.76 -18.05 -12.80
C GLY A 253 -21.01 -18.48 -12.00
N PRO A 254 -22.00 -19.12 -12.66
CA PRO A 254 -23.12 -19.77 -11.99
C PRO A 254 -22.61 -20.99 -11.21
N THR A 255 -22.00 -20.76 -10.06
CA THR A 255 -21.57 -21.84 -9.17
C THR A 255 -22.78 -22.54 -8.58
N ARG A 256 -22.68 -23.86 -8.44
CA ARG A 256 -23.52 -24.63 -7.52
C ARG A 256 -23.61 -23.89 -6.19
N PRO A 257 -24.79 -23.89 -5.52
CA PRO A 257 -24.95 -23.22 -4.24
C PRO A 257 -23.84 -23.65 -3.28
N PRO A 258 -23.28 -22.73 -2.47
CA PRO A 258 -22.20 -23.06 -1.54
C PRO A 258 -22.60 -24.27 -0.72
N THR A 259 -21.74 -25.28 -0.66
CA THR A 259 -21.98 -26.51 0.09
C THR A 259 -22.20 -26.16 1.57
N ARG A 260 -22.97 -26.97 2.31
CA ARG A 260 -23.16 -26.77 3.76
C ARG A 260 -21.81 -26.62 4.49
N ALA A 261 -20.80 -27.39 4.09
CA ALA A 261 -19.43 -27.29 4.59
C ALA A 261 -18.80 -25.91 4.34
N SER A 262 -18.86 -25.38 3.10
CA SER A 262 -18.31 -24.04 2.82
C SER A 262 -19.01 -22.91 3.58
N ARG A 263 -20.33 -23.04 3.80
CA ARG A 263 -21.09 -22.11 4.66
C ARG A 263 -20.69 -22.26 6.13
N ALA A 264 -20.54 -23.49 6.60
CA ALA A 264 -20.11 -23.79 7.96
C ALA A 264 -18.69 -23.28 8.23
N VAL A 265 -17.76 -23.39 7.27
CA VAL A 265 -16.40 -22.83 7.39
C VAL A 265 -16.45 -21.30 7.44
N VAL A 266 -17.21 -20.64 6.56
CA VAL A 266 -17.34 -19.17 6.63
C VAL A 266 -18.01 -18.73 7.94
N LEU A 267 -19.08 -19.40 8.36
CA LEU A 267 -19.76 -19.13 9.63
C LEU A 267 -18.90 -19.46 10.85
N ALA A 268 -18.05 -20.49 10.78
CA ALA A 268 -17.09 -20.82 11.82
C ALA A 268 -15.94 -19.81 11.85
N LEU A 269 -15.47 -19.29 10.71
CA LEU A 269 -14.48 -18.22 10.67
C LEU A 269 -15.07 -16.91 11.23
N CYS A 270 -16.31 -16.57 10.87
CA CYS A 270 -17.01 -15.42 11.44
C CYS A 270 -17.35 -15.61 12.92
N GLY A 271 -17.78 -16.81 13.32
CA GLY A 271 -18.15 -17.18 14.68
C GLY A 271 -16.93 -17.31 15.60
N LEU A 272 -15.81 -17.83 15.11
CA LEU A 272 -14.54 -17.86 15.81
C LEU A 272 -13.96 -16.45 15.95
N ALA A 273 -14.03 -15.61 14.91
CA ALA A 273 -13.72 -14.20 15.03
C ALA A 273 -14.60 -13.50 16.11
N GLY A 274 -15.88 -13.86 16.18
CA GLY A 274 -16.81 -13.38 17.22
C GLY A 274 -16.58 -13.98 18.62
N ALA A 275 -16.15 -15.23 18.74
CA ALA A 275 -15.88 -15.89 20.02
C ALA A 275 -14.53 -15.47 20.61
N LEU A 276 -13.50 -15.31 19.77
CA LEU A 276 -12.23 -14.68 20.15
C LEU A 276 -12.45 -13.23 20.61
N PHE A 277 -13.42 -12.55 20.02
CA PHE A 277 -13.89 -11.26 20.50
C PHE A 277 -14.52 -11.35 21.91
N VAL A 278 -15.46 -12.26 22.16
CA VAL A 278 -16.11 -12.39 23.48
C VAL A 278 -15.12 -12.81 24.58
N HIS A 279 -14.19 -13.71 24.27
CA HIS A 279 -13.23 -14.22 25.24
C HIS A 279 -12.17 -13.18 25.65
N ASP A 280 -11.64 -12.39 24.72
CA ASP A 280 -10.56 -11.43 24.99
C ASP A 280 -11.03 -10.00 25.31
N TYR A 281 -12.27 -9.64 24.94
CA TYR A 281 -12.83 -8.30 25.17
C TYR A 281 -13.92 -8.23 26.25
N ALA A 282 -14.37 -9.34 26.84
CA ALA A 282 -15.26 -9.29 28.00
C ALA A 282 -14.75 -8.38 29.14
N PRO A 283 -13.43 -8.23 29.39
CA PRO A 283 -12.93 -7.24 30.35
C PRO A 283 -12.85 -5.80 29.81
N VAL A 284 -12.74 -5.61 28.49
CA VAL A 284 -12.56 -4.29 27.83
C VAL A 284 -13.90 -3.65 27.43
N VAL A 285 -14.99 -4.44 27.35
CA VAL A 285 -16.37 -3.96 27.08
C VAL A 285 -16.90 -2.99 28.16
N ARG A 286 -16.18 -2.79 29.28
CA ARG A 286 -16.47 -1.69 30.22
C ARG A 286 -16.01 -0.30 29.73
N LEU A 287 -15.20 -0.20 28.69
CA LEU A 287 -14.75 1.06 28.09
C LEU A 287 -14.97 0.97 26.58
N GLY A 288 -16.09 1.52 26.12
CA GLY A 288 -16.62 1.34 24.76
C GLY A 288 -15.60 1.59 23.66
N VAL A 289 -15.44 0.60 22.77
CA VAL A 289 -14.74 0.74 21.48
C VAL A 289 -15.43 -0.16 20.43
N PRO A 290 -16.05 0.39 19.37
CA PRO A 290 -16.68 -0.38 18.28
C PRO A 290 -15.76 -0.75 17.09
N GLU A 291 -14.51 -0.29 17.00
CA GLU A 291 -13.78 -0.33 15.70
C GLU A 291 -13.24 -1.71 15.26
N VAL A 292 -12.91 -2.63 16.17
CA VAL A 292 -12.45 -4.00 15.79
C VAL A 292 -13.58 -4.82 15.19
N PHE A 293 -14.82 -4.56 15.63
CA PHE A 293 -16.03 -5.09 14.99
C PHE A 293 -16.20 -4.57 13.55
N GLY A 294 -15.62 -3.42 13.21
CA GLY A 294 -15.77 -2.80 11.90
C GLY A 294 -15.09 -3.56 10.75
N LEU A 295 -14.04 -4.38 10.98
CA LEU A 295 -13.33 -5.04 9.88
C LEU A 295 -13.88 -6.45 9.59
N LEU A 296 -13.91 -7.33 10.61
CA LEU A 296 -14.43 -8.69 10.47
C LEU A 296 -15.96 -8.71 10.55
N GLY A 297 -16.53 -7.92 11.47
CA GLY A 297 -17.94 -7.59 11.45
C GLY A 297 -18.28 -6.73 10.24
N GLY A 298 -17.42 -5.87 9.70
CA GLY A 298 -17.69 -5.19 8.42
C GLY A 298 -17.73 -6.12 7.22
N VAL A 299 -16.93 -7.20 7.18
CA VAL A 299 -17.07 -8.24 6.13
C VAL A 299 -18.33 -9.07 6.35
N ALA A 300 -18.63 -9.47 7.59
CA ALA A 300 -19.86 -10.20 7.93
C ALA A 300 -21.12 -9.35 7.72
N ILE A 301 -21.10 -8.08 8.10
CA ILE A 301 -22.09 -7.02 7.82
C ILE A 301 -22.11 -6.76 6.34
N ALA A 302 -21.01 -6.71 5.60
CA ALA A 302 -21.05 -6.57 4.14
C ALA A 302 -21.76 -7.77 3.50
N ILE A 303 -21.59 -8.98 4.03
CA ILE A 303 -22.30 -10.19 3.57
C ILE A 303 -23.77 -10.20 4.01
N VAL A 304 -24.07 -9.81 5.25
CA VAL A 304 -25.41 -9.76 5.84
C VAL A 304 -26.19 -8.57 5.28
N ALA A 305 -25.63 -7.37 5.24
CA ALA A 305 -26.11 -6.22 4.49
C ALA A 305 -26.22 -6.54 3.01
N ARG A 306 -25.29 -7.24 2.35
CA ARG A 306 -25.54 -7.70 0.96
C ARG A 306 -26.84 -8.50 0.86
N ARG A 307 -27.14 -9.38 1.82
CA ARG A 307 -28.42 -10.10 1.85
C ARG A 307 -29.57 -9.17 2.19
N ALA A 308 -29.54 -8.49 3.33
CA ALA A 308 -30.59 -7.61 3.83
C ALA A 308 -30.89 -6.43 2.89
N LEU A 309 -29.85 -5.77 2.34
CA LEU A 309 -29.93 -4.70 1.36
C LEU A 309 -30.41 -5.22 0.00
N ALA A 310 -30.08 -6.45 -0.42
CA ALA A 310 -30.68 -7.06 -1.61
C ALA A 310 -32.16 -7.42 -1.40
N THR A 311 -32.58 -7.70 -0.15
CA THR A 311 -34.00 -7.88 0.20
C THR A 311 -34.72 -6.53 0.30
N ALA A 312 -34.10 -5.51 0.90
CA ALA A 312 -34.70 -4.21 1.22
C ALA A 312 -34.69 -3.22 0.06
N LEU A 313 -33.57 -3.05 -0.67
CA LEU A 313 -33.52 -2.23 -1.90
C LEU A 313 -34.12 -2.97 -3.11
N GLY A 314 -34.44 -4.25 -2.96
CA GLY A 314 -34.79 -5.13 -4.06
C GLY A 314 -33.56 -5.60 -4.85
N ARG A 315 -33.60 -6.87 -5.28
CA ARG A 315 -32.49 -7.55 -5.97
C ARG A 315 -32.00 -6.80 -7.21
N ARG A 316 -32.87 -6.04 -7.89
CA ARG A 316 -32.55 -5.22 -9.07
C ARG A 316 -31.72 -3.98 -8.72
N VAL A 317 -32.05 -3.27 -7.65
CA VAL A 317 -31.29 -2.07 -7.25
C VAL A 317 -29.93 -2.49 -6.72
N PHE A 318 -29.87 -3.53 -5.88
CA PHE A 318 -28.59 -4.06 -5.40
C PHE A 318 -27.71 -4.57 -6.55
N SER A 319 -28.29 -5.26 -7.54
CA SER A 319 -27.56 -5.71 -8.73
C SER A 319 -27.19 -4.57 -9.69
N TRP A 320 -27.78 -3.40 -9.56
CA TRP A 320 -27.35 -2.21 -10.28
C TRP A 320 -26.23 -1.49 -9.51
N VAL A 321 -26.46 -1.20 -8.23
CA VAL A 321 -25.53 -0.45 -7.38
C VAL A 321 -24.21 -1.17 -7.22
N SER A 322 -24.16 -2.50 -7.07
CA SER A 322 -22.87 -3.21 -6.93
C SER A 322 -22.18 -3.57 -8.27
N ALA A 323 -22.72 -3.13 -9.41
CA ALA A 323 -22.25 -3.59 -10.72
C ALA A 323 -20.90 -2.95 -11.08
N PRO A 324 -19.92 -3.71 -11.59
CA PRO A 324 -18.63 -3.15 -12.02
C PRO A 324 -18.76 -1.99 -13.00
N ARG A 325 -19.79 -2.01 -13.88
CA ARG A 325 -20.08 -0.94 -14.85
C ARG A 325 -20.34 0.43 -14.23
N LEU A 326 -20.80 0.50 -12.98
CA LEU A 326 -21.01 1.76 -12.25
C LEU A 326 -19.73 2.16 -11.51
N TRP A 327 -19.12 1.19 -10.81
CA TRP A 327 -17.97 1.43 -9.95
C TRP A 327 -16.66 1.70 -10.68
N ILE A 328 -16.47 1.14 -11.88
CA ILE A 328 -15.26 1.41 -12.66
C ILE A 328 -15.21 2.88 -13.10
N PRO A 329 -16.24 3.44 -13.79
CA PRO A 329 -16.24 4.88 -14.12
C PRO A 329 -16.18 5.77 -12.88
N LEU A 330 -16.96 5.45 -11.84
CA LEU A 330 -16.95 6.22 -10.59
C LEU A 330 -15.56 6.19 -9.92
N GLY A 331 -14.94 5.02 -9.87
CA GLY A 331 -13.60 4.83 -9.32
C GLY A 331 -12.52 5.54 -10.13
N VAL A 332 -12.60 5.51 -11.47
CA VAL A 332 -11.71 6.27 -12.35
C VAL A 332 -11.89 7.77 -12.11
N LEU A 333 -13.12 8.28 -12.10
CA LEU A 333 -13.40 9.69 -11.84
C LEU A 333 -12.91 10.11 -10.45
N PHE A 334 -13.15 9.29 -9.44
CA PHE A 334 -12.68 9.51 -8.07
C PHE A 334 -11.16 9.64 -8.03
N HIS A 335 -10.43 8.67 -8.59
CA HIS A 335 -8.96 8.70 -8.60
C HIS A 335 -8.44 9.86 -9.46
N VAL A 336 -8.99 10.12 -10.65
CA VAL A 336 -8.57 11.28 -11.46
C VAL A 336 -8.82 12.59 -10.71
N GLY A 337 -9.95 12.73 -10.03
CA GLY A 337 -10.27 13.89 -9.20
C GLY A 337 -9.30 14.07 -8.03
N VAL A 338 -8.96 12.99 -7.33
CA VAL A 338 -7.94 12.99 -6.28
C VAL A 338 -6.56 13.37 -6.85
N PHE A 339 -6.17 12.83 -8.01
CA PHE A 339 -4.90 13.19 -8.66
C PHE A 339 -4.86 14.65 -9.11
N ALA A 340 -5.99 15.20 -9.58
CA ALA A 340 -6.08 16.61 -9.94
C ALA A 340 -6.06 17.51 -8.69
N ALA A 341 -6.71 17.11 -7.61
CA ALA A 341 -6.85 17.94 -6.43
C ALA A 341 -5.63 17.86 -5.48
N LEU A 342 -5.09 16.67 -5.28
CA LEU A 342 -4.14 16.37 -4.21
C LEU A 342 -2.78 15.90 -4.74
N SER A 343 -1.72 16.27 -4.02
CA SER A 343 -0.31 15.91 -4.25
C SER A 343 0.00 14.50 -3.75
N VAL A 344 -0.72 13.51 -4.29
CA VAL A 344 -0.64 12.11 -3.87
C VAL A 344 0.20 11.22 -4.80
N ASP A 345 1.04 11.81 -5.66
CA ASP A 345 2.01 11.12 -6.55
C ASP A 345 1.35 10.02 -7.42
N VAL A 346 2.14 9.09 -7.97
CA VAL A 346 1.75 7.97 -8.84
C VAL A 346 0.76 6.99 -8.21
N PHE A 347 0.59 7.04 -6.88
CA PHE A 347 -0.27 6.14 -6.11
C PHE A 347 -1.67 6.03 -6.70
N VAL A 348 -2.28 7.17 -7.00
CA VAL A 348 -3.68 7.23 -7.45
C VAL A 348 -3.86 6.65 -8.84
N LEU A 349 -2.89 6.88 -9.72
CA LEU A 349 -2.88 6.30 -11.07
C LEU A 349 -2.64 4.78 -11.01
N ALA A 350 -1.80 4.33 -10.08
CA ALA A 350 -1.57 2.92 -9.85
C ALA A 350 -2.81 2.22 -9.29
N THR A 351 -3.53 2.82 -8.35
CA THR A 351 -4.82 2.28 -7.89
C THR A 351 -5.86 2.28 -9.02
N ALA A 352 -5.90 3.32 -9.86
CA ALA A 352 -6.78 3.35 -11.03
C ALA A 352 -6.45 2.23 -12.04
N ALA A 353 -5.18 1.83 -12.18
CA ALA A 353 -4.80 0.71 -13.04
C ALA A 353 -5.43 -0.63 -12.61
N TYR A 354 -5.79 -0.81 -11.32
CA TYR A 354 -6.47 -2.03 -10.86
C TYR A 354 -7.85 -2.20 -11.49
N TYR A 355 -8.50 -1.13 -11.96
CA TYR A 355 -9.77 -1.25 -12.68
C TYR A 355 -9.65 -2.01 -13.99
N LEU A 356 -8.46 -2.04 -14.61
CA LEU A 356 -8.18 -2.90 -15.77
C LEU A 356 -8.38 -4.38 -15.44
N LEU A 357 -8.09 -4.78 -14.20
CA LEU A 357 -8.29 -6.15 -13.71
C LEU A 357 -9.76 -6.49 -13.48
N LEU A 358 -10.64 -5.49 -13.36
CA LEU A 358 -12.09 -5.70 -13.24
C LEU A 358 -12.78 -5.78 -14.60
N THR A 359 -12.09 -5.45 -15.69
CA THR A 359 -12.63 -5.61 -17.04
C THR A 359 -12.71 -7.11 -17.40
N GLY A 360 -13.82 -7.50 -18.03
CA GLY A 360 -14.01 -8.87 -18.50
C GLY A 360 -12.98 -9.28 -19.55
N GLY A 361 -12.62 -10.56 -19.55
CA GLY A 361 -11.87 -11.19 -20.63
C GLY A 361 -12.79 -11.97 -21.56
N ASP A 362 -12.24 -12.50 -22.65
CA ASP A 362 -12.95 -13.37 -23.57
C ASP A 362 -13.47 -14.62 -22.84
N PRO A 363 -14.80 -14.85 -22.79
CA PRO A 363 -15.38 -16.02 -22.17
C PRO A 363 -14.87 -17.33 -22.78
N ALA A 364 -14.53 -17.36 -24.08
CA ALA A 364 -14.05 -18.55 -24.77
C ALA A 364 -12.66 -19.02 -24.27
N LEU A 365 -11.87 -18.10 -23.71
CA LEU A 365 -10.57 -18.40 -23.10
C LEU A 365 -10.67 -18.70 -21.61
N THR A 366 -11.86 -18.55 -21.03
CA THR A 366 -12.11 -18.90 -19.63
C THR A 366 -12.32 -20.39 -19.49
N ARG A 367 -11.42 -21.07 -18.78
CA ARG A 367 -11.55 -22.51 -18.51
C ARG A 367 -11.85 -22.74 -17.03
N PRO A 368 -12.85 -23.57 -16.71
CA PRO A 368 -13.10 -23.99 -15.35
C PRO A 368 -11.87 -24.73 -14.79
N ARG A 369 -11.78 -24.82 -13.47
CA ARG A 369 -10.71 -25.55 -12.78
C ARG A 369 -10.59 -26.97 -13.33
N PRO A 370 -9.37 -27.54 -13.47
CA PRO A 370 -9.22 -28.96 -13.74
C PRO A 370 -9.97 -29.79 -12.68
N ALA A 371 -10.69 -30.83 -13.12
CA ALA A 371 -11.48 -31.69 -12.23
C ALA A 371 -10.61 -32.18 -11.07
N LEU A 372 -10.96 -31.77 -9.86
CA LEU A 372 -10.37 -32.33 -8.66
C LEU A 372 -11.18 -33.53 -8.19
N PRO A 373 -10.53 -34.53 -7.59
CA PRO A 373 -11.25 -35.56 -6.83
C PRO A 373 -12.16 -34.90 -5.79
N ALA A 374 -13.39 -35.39 -5.62
CA ALA A 374 -14.35 -34.83 -4.65
C ALA A 374 -13.78 -34.74 -3.22
N ARG A 375 -12.86 -35.64 -2.86
CA ARG A 375 -12.13 -35.68 -1.57
C ARG A 375 -11.11 -34.55 -1.36
N ALA A 376 -10.81 -33.75 -2.38
CA ALA A 376 -9.93 -32.59 -2.26
C ALA A 376 -10.63 -31.36 -1.63
N LEU A 377 -11.96 -31.37 -1.57
CA LEU A 377 -12.75 -30.35 -0.84
C LEU A 377 -12.60 -30.48 0.68
N GLU A 378 -12.35 -31.68 1.22
CA GLU A 378 -12.01 -31.88 2.64
C GLU A 378 -10.66 -31.24 3.04
N LEU A 379 -9.82 -30.89 2.05
CA LEU A 379 -8.58 -30.13 2.29
C LEU A 379 -8.86 -28.63 2.52
N VAL A 380 -10.04 -28.13 2.17
CA VAL A 380 -10.50 -26.78 2.54
C VAL A 380 -10.71 -26.70 4.05
N ASP A 381 -11.11 -27.79 4.68
CA ASP A 381 -11.17 -27.88 6.15
C ASP A 381 -9.76 -27.79 6.75
N VAL A 382 -8.71 -28.25 6.05
CA VAL A 382 -7.30 -28.09 6.45
C VAL A 382 -6.79 -26.66 6.28
N VAL A 383 -7.25 -25.92 5.26
CA VAL A 383 -6.98 -24.47 5.13
C VAL A 383 -7.73 -23.69 6.22
N GLY A 384 -8.96 -24.10 6.53
CA GLY A 384 -9.70 -23.60 7.69
C GLY A 384 -8.98 -23.87 9.00
N VAL A 385 -8.41 -25.07 9.17
CA VAL A 385 -7.55 -25.44 10.31
C VAL A 385 -6.25 -24.64 10.29
N LEU A 386 -5.60 -24.38 9.16
CA LEU A 386 -4.39 -23.54 9.09
C LEU A 386 -4.66 -22.08 9.45
N ILE A 387 -5.83 -21.54 9.08
CA ILE A 387 -6.26 -20.20 9.48
C ILE A 387 -6.64 -20.20 10.97
N ALA A 388 -7.38 -21.21 11.45
CA ALA A 388 -7.73 -21.36 12.86
C ALA A 388 -6.49 -21.60 13.75
N SER A 389 -5.54 -22.42 13.30
CA SER A 389 -4.25 -22.66 13.93
C SER A 389 -3.40 -21.40 13.87
N GLY A 390 -3.33 -20.69 12.74
CA GLY A 390 -2.63 -19.41 12.63
C GLY A 390 -3.14 -18.35 13.61
N LEU A 391 -4.43 -18.39 13.96
CA LEU A 391 -5.07 -17.53 14.96
C LEU A 391 -4.89 -18.03 16.40
N VAL A 392 -4.94 -19.34 16.64
CA VAL A 392 -4.63 -19.98 17.95
C VAL A 392 -3.14 -19.89 18.30
N LEU A 393 -2.26 -19.71 17.32
CA LEU A 393 -0.80 -19.69 17.47
C LEU A 393 -0.19 -18.28 17.47
N ALA A 394 -1.02 -17.24 17.38
CA ALA A 394 -0.61 -15.86 17.71
C ALA A 394 -0.07 -15.72 19.15
N PHE A 395 -0.25 -16.76 19.97
CA PHE A 395 0.18 -16.84 21.37
C PHE A 395 1.52 -17.56 21.59
N THR A 396 2.16 -18.16 20.55
CA THR A 396 3.48 -18.81 20.64
C THR A 396 4.39 -18.48 19.43
N PRO A 397 5.02 -17.29 19.39
CA PRO A 397 5.62 -16.71 18.18
C PRO A 397 6.80 -17.50 17.58
N TRP A 398 7.56 -18.23 18.40
CA TRP A 398 8.76 -18.96 17.99
C TRP A 398 8.46 -20.30 17.28
N LEU A 399 7.23 -20.82 17.38
CA LEU A 399 6.84 -22.06 16.69
C LEU A 399 6.17 -21.80 15.33
N TRP A 400 5.90 -20.54 14.98
CA TRP A 400 5.02 -20.20 13.86
C TRP A 400 5.62 -20.50 12.48
N ALA A 401 6.83 -20.04 12.18
CA ALA A 401 7.45 -20.29 10.88
C ALA A 401 7.78 -21.79 10.65
N PRO A 402 8.38 -22.52 11.62
CA PRO A 402 8.61 -23.96 11.48
C PRO A 402 7.31 -24.75 11.31
N MET A 403 6.25 -24.39 12.06
CA MET A 403 4.97 -25.09 11.98
C MET A 403 4.16 -24.71 10.75
N MET A 404 4.18 -23.46 10.27
CA MET A 404 3.58 -23.09 8.99
C MET A 404 4.25 -23.85 7.85
N ILE A 405 5.58 -23.96 7.88
CA ILE A 405 6.34 -24.79 6.95
C ILE A 405 5.94 -26.27 7.12
N ALA A 406 5.87 -26.80 8.34
CA ALA A 406 5.48 -28.19 8.61
C ALA A 406 4.05 -28.51 8.18
N CYS A 407 3.09 -27.62 8.43
CA CYS A 407 1.71 -27.75 8.00
C CYS A 407 1.59 -27.62 6.48
N LEU A 408 2.34 -26.71 5.85
CA LEU A 408 2.41 -26.61 4.38
C LEU A 408 2.99 -27.88 3.78
N VAL A 409 4.08 -28.41 4.35
CA VAL A 409 4.72 -29.68 3.94
C VAL A 409 3.77 -30.86 4.14
N ALA A 410 3.12 -30.97 5.30
CA ALA A 410 2.14 -32.02 5.59
C ALA A 410 0.92 -31.93 4.67
N MET A 411 0.48 -30.71 4.34
CA MET A 411 -0.63 -30.47 3.42
C MET A 411 -0.24 -30.83 1.98
N ILE A 412 0.99 -30.51 1.53
CA ILE A 412 1.54 -30.95 0.24
C ILE A 412 1.66 -32.48 0.20
N ALA A 413 2.12 -33.12 1.28
CA ALA A 413 2.29 -34.56 1.38
C ALA A 413 0.93 -35.29 1.33
N ARG A 414 -0.05 -34.84 2.13
CA ARG A 414 -1.43 -35.38 2.10
C ARG A 414 -2.12 -35.14 0.75
N ALA A 415 -1.88 -33.98 0.13
CA ALA A 415 -2.40 -33.70 -1.21
C ALA A 415 -1.82 -34.65 -2.25
N ARG A 416 -0.50 -34.86 -2.22
CA ARG A 416 0.19 -35.81 -3.10
C ARG A 416 -0.33 -37.25 -2.90
N ALA A 417 -0.52 -37.67 -1.65
CA ALA A 417 -1.10 -38.98 -1.32
C ALA A 417 -2.53 -39.19 -1.85
N ARG A 418 -3.29 -38.10 -2.05
CA ARG A 418 -4.66 -38.13 -2.59
C ARG A 418 -4.75 -37.81 -4.08
N GLY A 419 -3.61 -37.80 -4.79
CA GLY A 419 -3.57 -37.44 -6.22
C GLY A 419 -3.93 -35.98 -6.52
N VAL A 420 -3.94 -35.12 -5.51
CA VAL A 420 -4.27 -33.69 -5.66
C VAL A 420 -3.02 -32.95 -6.15
N PRO A 421 -3.10 -32.18 -7.24
CA PRO A 421 -1.97 -31.40 -7.74
C PRO A 421 -1.45 -30.43 -6.67
N ARG A 422 -0.13 -30.36 -6.47
CA ARG A 422 0.51 -29.44 -5.49
C ARG A 422 -0.02 -27.99 -5.57
N ARG A 423 -0.24 -27.50 -6.80
CA ARG A 423 -0.82 -26.16 -7.07
C ARG A 423 -2.19 -25.94 -6.46
N ALA A 424 -3.02 -26.98 -6.36
CA ALA A 424 -4.38 -26.89 -5.83
C ALA A 424 -4.43 -26.62 -4.32
N VAL A 425 -3.26 -26.64 -3.69
CA VAL A 425 -3.05 -26.56 -2.24
C VAL A 425 -2.16 -25.38 -1.89
N LEU A 426 -1.04 -25.24 -2.59
CA LEU A 426 -0.11 -24.13 -2.40
C LEU A 426 -0.73 -22.77 -2.71
N VAL A 427 -1.46 -22.65 -3.83
CA VAL A 427 -2.04 -21.36 -4.25
C VAL A 427 -3.08 -20.85 -3.26
N PRO A 428 -4.10 -21.64 -2.84
CA PRO A 428 -5.08 -21.15 -1.88
C PRO A 428 -4.49 -20.84 -0.52
N ALA A 429 -3.55 -21.65 -0.02
CA ALA A 429 -2.88 -21.39 1.24
C ALA A 429 -2.06 -20.10 1.18
N PHE A 430 -1.31 -19.90 0.09
CA PHE A 430 -0.59 -18.67 -0.17
C PHE A 430 -1.53 -17.46 -0.19
N CYS A 431 -2.61 -17.51 -0.96
CA CYS A 431 -3.59 -16.42 -1.03
C CYS A 431 -4.23 -16.13 0.33
N ALA A 432 -4.59 -17.17 1.09
CA ALA A 432 -5.17 -17.02 2.42
C ALA A 432 -4.20 -16.35 3.40
N LEU A 433 -2.94 -16.82 3.43
CA LEU A 433 -1.89 -16.25 4.27
C LEU A 433 -1.59 -14.80 3.91
N HIS A 434 -1.51 -14.50 2.62
CA HIS A 434 -1.26 -13.14 2.14
C HIS A 434 -2.42 -12.20 2.52
N VAL A 435 -3.68 -12.60 2.26
CA VAL A 435 -4.85 -11.79 2.61
C VAL A 435 -4.99 -11.62 4.12
N ALA A 436 -4.74 -12.67 4.90
CA ALA A 436 -4.75 -12.59 6.37
C ALA A 436 -3.66 -11.63 6.88
N GLY A 437 -2.43 -11.74 6.38
CA GLY A 437 -1.34 -10.82 6.70
C GLY A 437 -1.69 -9.38 6.34
N ALA A 438 -2.27 -9.15 5.16
CA ALA A 438 -2.72 -7.82 4.73
C ALA A 438 -3.85 -7.27 5.62
N LEU A 439 -4.86 -8.09 5.97
CA LEU A 439 -5.95 -7.71 6.88
C LEU A 439 -5.43 -7.30 8.25
N LEU A 440 -4.60 -8.15 8.87
CA LEU A 440 -4.02 -7.88 10.19
C LEU A 440 -3.13 -6.63 10.16
N TRP A 441 -2.41 -6.43 9.06
CA TRP A 441 -1.56 -5.25 8.90
C TRP A 441 -2.37 -3.96 8.73
N CYS A 442 -3.53 -4.01 8.06
CA CYS A 442 -4.38 -2.85 7.80
C CYS A 442 -5.28 -2.45 8.99
N LEU A 443 -5.26 -3.20 10.10
CA LEU A 443 -5.96 -2.80 11.32
C LEU A 443 -5.50 -1.39 11.78
N PRO A 444 -6.38 -0.55 12.35
CA PRO A 444 -6.01 0.74 12.93
C PRO A 444 -4.95 0.61 14.05
N ARG A 445 -4.18 1.67 14.30
CA ARG A 445 -3.20 1.74 15.41
C ARG A 445 -3.86 2.33 16.65
N GLU A 446 -4.82 1.62 17.21
CA GLU A 446 -5.41 2.03 18.48
C GLU A 446 -4.45 1.73 19.63
N PRO A 447 -4.24 2.65 20.60
CA PRO A 447 -3.38 2.41 21.75
C PRO A 447 -3.76 1.12 22.49
N ALA A 448 -5.06 0.87 22.67
CA ALA A 448 -5.59 -0.35 23.30
C ALA A 448 -5.25 -1.65 22.56
N LEU A 449 -4.94 -1.57 21.25
CA LEU A 449 -4.68 -2.72 20.39
C LEU A 449 -3.22 -2.88 20.02
N THR A 450 -2.34 -1.97 20.42
CA THR A 450 -0.97 -1.89 19.90
C THR A 450 -0.19 -3.17 20.16
N ASP A 451 -0.23 -3.68 21.40
CA ASP A 451 0.47 -4.91 21.78
C ASP A 451 -0.12 -6.16 21.14
N ALA A 452 -1.45 -6.27 21.14
CA ALA A 452 -2.16 -7.38 20.51
C ALA A 452 -1.86 -7.43 19.00
N ARG A 453 -1.93 -6.28 18.34
CA ARG A 453 -1.59 -6.12 16.93
C ARG A 453 -0.13 -6.49 16.66
N ALA A 454 0.82 -6.02 17.47
CA ALA A 454 2.23 -6.34 17.32
C ALA A 454 2.44 -7.87 17.39
N ARG A 455 1.77 -8.56 18.33
CA ARG A 455 1.82 -10.02 18.46
C ARG A 455 1.25 -10.74 17.23
N VAL A 456 0.06 -10.37 16.76
CA VAL A 456 -0.60 -11.05 15.62
C VAL A 456 0.04 -10.74 14.27
N THR A 457 0.70 -9.59 14.11
CA THR A 457 1.37 -9.18 12.86
C THR A 457 2.82 -9.65 12.76
N ARG A 458 3.48 -9.92 13.90
CA ARG A 458 4.87 -10.41 13.96
C ARG A 458 5.16 -11.56 13.00
N PRO A 459 4.31 -12.61 12.89
CA PRO A 459 4.63 -13.75 12.03
C PRO A 459 4.57 -13.42 10.54
N PHE A 460 3.77 -12.41 10.17
CA PHE A 460 3.66 -11.92 8.79
C PHE A 460 4.69 -10.84 8.47
N THR A 461 5.40 -10.31 9.46
CA THR A 461 6.24 -9.11 9.30
C THR A 461 7.33 -9.30 8.25
N ALA A 462 8.05 -10.42 8.29
CA ALA A 462 9.11 -10.69 7.31
C ALA A 462 8.55 -10.77 5.89
N TRP A 463 7.47 -11.54 5.70
CA TRP A 463 6.79 -11.68 4.42
C TRP A 463 6.27 -10.33 3.90
N ILE A 464 5.49 -9.64 4.72
CA ILE A 464 4.83 -8.38 4.36
C ILE A 464 5.84 -7.28 4.06
N LYS A 465 6.93 -7.17 4.84
CA LYS A 465 8.01 -6.21 4.58
C LYS A 465 8.80 -6.58 3.31
N LEU A 466 9.13 -7.86 3.12
CA LEU A 466 9.88 -8.30 1.94
C LEU A 466 9.09 -8.08 0.65
N THR A 467 7.79 -8.33 0.68
CA THR A 467 6.92 -8.17 -0.50
C THR A 467 6.39 -6.76 -0.67
N HIS A 468 6.64 -5.87 0.29
CA HIS A 468 5.93 -4.60 0.46
C HIS A 468 4.40 -4.78 0.36
N GLY A 469 3.92 -5.92 0.87
CA GLY A 469 2.53 -6.36 0.77
C GLY A 469 1.60 -5.61 1.71
N TYR A 470 2.16 -4.71 2.51
CA TYR A 470 1.41 -3.81 3.35
C TYR A 470 1.12 -2.53 2.61
N GLN A 471 -0.14 -2.12 2.65
CA GLN A 471 -0.48 -0.77 2.29
C GLN A 471 -1.60 -0.26 3.19
N SER A 472 -1.32 0.80 3.92
CA SER A 472 -2.33 1.50 4.72
C SER A 472 -2.53 2.87 4.10
N TRP A 473 -3.67 3.11 3.47
CA TRP A 473 -4.01 4.39 2.84
C TRP A 473 -4.49 5.43 3.86
N GLN A 474 -3.95 5.37 5.06
CA GLN A 474 -4.25 6.21 6.24
C GLN A 474 -3.82 7.67 6.07
N MET A 475 -3.80 8.16 4.82
CA MET A 475 -3.69 9.58 4.53
C MET A 475 -4.84 10.28 5.23
N PHE A 476 -4.48 11.28 6.03
CA PHE A 476 -5.42 12.12 6.77
C PHE A 476 -6.25 11.37 7.84
N ALA A 477 -5.78 10.21 8.29
CA ALA A 477 -6.36 9.43 9.38
C ALA A 477 -5.58 9.62 10.70
N PRO A 478 -6.24 9.53 11.88
CA PRO A 478 -7.69 9.48 12.05
C PRO A 478 -8.36 10.82 11.80
N ASN A 479 -7.61 11.92 11.96
CA ASN A 479 -8.03 13.25 11.58
C ASN A 479 -7.04 13.85 10.58
N THR A 480 -7.57 14.68 9.68
CA THR A 480 -6.69 15.56 8.90
C THR A 480 -6.07 16.56 9.86
N SER A 481 -4.75 16.73 9.80
CA SER A 481 -4.09 17.76 10.61
C SER A 481 -4.69 19.12 10.26
N THR A 482 -5.21 19.81 11.27
CA THR A 482 -5.59 21.22 11.19
C THR A 482 -4.42 22.11 11.59
N ARG A 483 -3.18 21.62 11.53
CA ARG A 483 -1.96 22.39 11.78
C ARG A 483 -1.01 22.23 10.61
N GLU A 484 -0.42 23.33 10.20
CA GLU A 484 0.70 23.33 9.26
C GLU A 484 2.00 23.37 10.06
N GLY A 485 2.84 22.37 9.85
CA GLY A 485 4.16 22.26 10.46
C GLY A 485 5.24 22.57 9.43
N PHE A 486 6.21 23.39 9.81
CA PHE A 486 7.36 23.74 8.98
C PHE A 486 8.66 23.47 9.73
N LEU A 487 9.68 23.13 8.96
CA LEU A 487 11.04 22.93 9.46
C LEU A 487 11.86 24.17 9.09
N VAL A 488 12.45 24.79 10.09
CA VAL A 488 13.42 25.87 9.94
C VAL A 488 14.77 25.32 10.37
N ALA A 489 15.76 25.44 9.51
CA ALA A 489 17.14 25.19 9.88
C ALA A 489 17.79 26.53 10.23
N LEU A 490 18.27 26.63 11.47
CA LEU A 490 19.00 27.77 11.98
C LEU A 490 20.48 27.42 11.93
N GLY A 491 21.25 28.23 11.22
CA GLY A 491 22.70 28.14 11.16
C GLY A 491 23.34 29.08 12.17
N GLU A 492 24.34 28.59 12.87
CA GLU A 492 25.24 29.39 13.72
C GLU A 492 26.55 29.62 12.96
N THR A 493 26.94 30.87 12.77
CA THR A 493 28.21 31.25 12.14
C THR A 493 29.35 31.32 13.15
N ASP A 494 30.59 31.48 12.68
CA ASP A 494 31.78 31.54 13.53
C ASP A 494 31.76 32.69 14.57
N ASP A 495 31.05 33.78 14.29
CA ASP A 495 30.86 34.91 15.21
C ASP A 495 29.73 34.69 16.24
N GLY A 496 29.10 33.51 16.22
CA GLY A 496 28.00 33.13 17.11
C GLY A 496 26.64 33.70 16.73
N SER A 497 26.52 34.39 15.58
CA SER A 497 25.22 34.83 15.09
C SER A 497 24.40 33.65 14.58
N ILE A 498 23.08 33.70 14.82
CA ILE A 498 22.13 32.65 14.43
C ILE A 498 21.19 33.23 13.38
N ALA A 499 21.18 32.62 12.20
CA ALA A 499 20.30 33.03 11.10
C ALA A 499 19.59 31.82 10.49
N PRO A 500 18.37 31.98 9.95
CA PRO A 500 17.73 30.95 9.15
C PRO A 500 18.56 30.74 7.87
N ILE A 501 19.10 29.54 7.69
CA ILE A 501 19.88 29.16 6.50
C ILE A 501 19.10 28.30 5.52
N PHE A 502 18.03 27.66 6.01
CA PHE A 502 17.13 26.88 5.19
C PHE A 502 15.73 26.93 5.78
N GLU A 503 14.78 27.41 4.99
CA GLU A 503 13.37 27.38 5.32
C GLU A 503 12.66 26.53 4.27
N ILE A 504 11.86 25.57 4.73
CA ILE A 504 10.87 24.96 3.83
C ILE A 504 9.76 26.01 3.67
N PRO A 505 9.56 26.61 2.48
CA PRO A 505 8.54 27.63 2.30
C PRO A 505 7.19 27.10 2.74
N ALA A 506 6.43 27.92 3.47
CA ALA A 506 5.13 27.52 3.98
C ALA A 506 4.13 27.19 2.87
N THR A 507 4.37 27.73 1.67
CA THR A 507 3.58 27.60 0.47
C THR A 507 4.55 27.57 -0.72
N PRO A 508 4.38 26.64 -1.69
CA PRO A 508 4.99 26.82 -3.00
C PRO A 508 4.56 28.19 -3.51
N THR A 509 5.47 28.99 -4.06
CA THR A 509 5.05 30.23 -4.71
C THR A 509 4.15 29.86 -5.90
N ALA A 510 3.11 30.65 -6.19
CA ALA A 510 2.11 30.32 -7.22
C ALA A 510 2.73 30.11 -8.63
N ASP A 511 3.95 30.62 -8.85
CA ASP A 511 4.73 30.47 -10.08
C ASP A 511 5.51 29.15 -10.17
N GLU A 512 5.64 28.40 -9.07
CA GLU A 512 6.34 27.12 -9.01
C GLU A 512 5.37 25.96 -9.29
N ARG A 513 5.08 25.76 -10.59
CA ARG A 513 4.22 24.65 -11.02
C ARG A 513 4.78 23.30 -10.55
N PRO A 514 3.92 22.36 -10.11
CA PRO A 514 4.35 21.03 -9.71
C PRO A 514 4.91 20.27 -10.92
N VAL A 515 6.23 20.14 -10.97
CA VAL A 515 6.90 19.12 -11.80
C VAL A 515 6.92 17.83 -10.98
N LEU A 516 6.51 16.72 -11.59
CA LEU A 516 6.33 15.40 -10.94
C LEU A 516 7.49 14.94 -10.02
N GLY A 517 8.73 15.38 -10.19
CA GLY A 517 9.84 15.06 -9.27
C GLY A 517 10.23 16.16 -8.28
N ARG A 518 9.83 17.42 -8.48
CA ARG A 518 9.95 18.47 -7.45
C ARG A 518 8.99 18.18 -6.27
N GLU A 519 7.82 17.62 -6.56
CA GLU A 519 6.85 17.15 -5.57
C GLU A 519 7.48 16.18 -4.55
N LYS A 520 8.42 15.33 -4.97
CA LYS A 520 8.95 14.26 -4.12
C LYS A 520 9.94 14.78 -3.08
N ARG A 521 10.88 15.64 -3.48
CA ARG A 521 11.81 16.31 -2.54
C ARG A 521 11.04 17.14 -1.52
N GLU A 522 10.11 17.96 -1.97
CA GLU A 522 9.29 18.80 -1.09
C GLU A 522 8.44 17.97 -0.13
N LYS A 523 7.82 16.88 -0.61
CA LYS A 523 7.06 15.96 0.24
C LYS A 523 7.91 15.36 1.35
N ILE A 524 9.16 14.99 1.05
CA ILE A 524 10.11 14.45 2.04
C ILE A 524 10.50 15.51 3.06
N LEU A 525 10.86 16.71 2.59
CA LEU A 525 11.18 17.84 3.46
C LEU A 525 10.00 18.16 4.40
N ARG A 526 8.77 18.18 3.89
CA ARG A 526 7.56 18.37 4.70
C ARG A 526 7.38 17.23 5.71
N ARG A 527 7.61 15.98 5.31
CA ARG A 527 7.56 14.83 6.23
C ARG A 527 8.60 14.91 7.36
N LEU A 528 9.79 15.44 7.09
CA LEU A 528 10.79 15.72 8.13
C LEU A 528 10.28 16.74 9.16
N ALA A 529 9.45 17.71 8.76
CA ALA A 529 8.78 18.65 9.66
C ALA A 529 7.70 17.98 10.53
N TRP A 530 7.17 16.83 10.10
CA TRP A 530 6.17 16.05 10.82
C TRP A 530 6.83 14.97 11.70
N GLU A 531 6.08 14.38 12.62
CA GLU A 531 6.63 13.40 13.59
C GLU A 531 6.99 12.05 12.97
N SER A 532 6.42 11.71 11.82
CA SER A 532 6.57 10.39 11.19
C SER A 532 8.01 10.01 10.85
N ASP A 533 8.89 10.99 10.63
CA ASP A 533 10.25 10.78 10.13
C ASP A 533 11.32 11.52 10.97
N ALA A 534 11.05 11.71 12.27
CA ALA A 534 11.96 12.40 13.18
C ALA A 534 13.37 11.78 13.22
N ALA A 535 13.49 10.46 13.03
CA ALA A 535 14.77 9.74 12.98
C ALA A 535 15.69 10.18 11.82
N ALA A 536 15.13 10.79 10.76
CA ALA A 536 15.90 11.29 9.62
C ALA A 536 16.36 12.75 9.78
N ARG A 537 15.86 13.49 10.79
CA ARG A 537 16.23 14.89 11.01
C ARG A 537 17.72 15.11 11.29
N PRO A 538 18.41 14.28 12.12
CA PRO A 538 19.85 14.45 12.32
C PRO A 538 20.65 14.30 11.02
N TRP A 539 20.22 13.39 10.13
CA TRP A 539 20.85 13.19 8.83
C TRP A 539 20.59 14.37 7.89
N PHE A 540 19.39 14.95 7.95
CA PHE A 540 19.09 16.18 7.22
C PHE A 540 19.93 17.36 7.70
N ALA A 541 20.10 17.55 9.01
CA ALA A 541 20.98 18.59 9.55
C ALA A 541 22.42 18.38 9.05
N ARG A 542 22.94 17.14 9.09
CA ARG A 542 24.26 16.80 8.54
C ARG A 542 24.36 17.07 7.04
N TYR A 543 23.29 16.81 6.27
CA TYR A 543 23.25 17.15 4.85
C TYR A 543 23.35 18.66 4.64
N LEU A 544 22.58 19.46 5.38
CA LEU A 544 22.67 20.92 5.31
C LEU A 544 24.07 21.42 5.67
N CYS A 545 24.73 20.88 6.70
CA CYS A 545 26.11 21.25 7.02
C CYS A 545 27.11 20.98 5.88
N ARG A 546 26.89 19.96 5.04
CA ARG A 546 27.78 19.66 3.91
C ARG A 546 27.54 20.56 2.70
N GLU A 547 26.30 21.01 2.53
CA GLU A 547 25.90 21.88 1.41
C GLU A 547 26.07 23.36 1.74
N ALA A 548 26.15 23.69 3.04
CA ALA A 548 26.24 25.05 3.53
C ALA A 548 27.61 25.70 3.25
N PRO A 549 27.67 27.04 3.17
CA PRO A 549 28.92 27.80 3.13
C PRO A 549 29.90 27.42 4.26
N PRO A 550 31.22 27.54 4.04
CA PRO A 550 32.23 27.18 5.02
C PRO A 550 32.18 28.00 6.33
N GLU A 551 31.48 29.13 6.33
CA GLU A 551 31.31 30.06 7.46
C GLU A 551 30.32 29.55 8.54
N LEU A 552 29.64 28.43 8.27
CA LEU A 552 28.66 27.83 9.17
C LEU A 552 29.29 26.81 10.12
N ARG A 553 29.25 27.13 11.40
CA ARG A 553 29.79 26.34 12.49
C ARG A 553 28.86 25.21 12.94
N ALA A 554 27.56 25.48 13.00
CA ALA A 554 26.56 24.50 13.43
C ALA A 554 25.20 24.72 12.75
N VAL A 555 24.39 23.66 12.67
CA VAL A 555 23.01 23.71 12.19
C VAL A 555 22.09 23.06 13.21
N SER A 556 21.06 23.80 13.63
CA SER A 556 19.97 23.30 14.45
C SER A 556 18.67 23.28 13.66
N LEU A 557 17.84 22.27 13.93
CA LEU A 557 16.53 22.14 13.29
C LEU A 557 15.44 22.50 14.29
N ALA A 558 14.74 23.60 14.02
CA ALA A 558 13.58 24.04 14.79
C ALA A 558 12.29 23.67 14.06
N ARG A 559 11.33 23.08 14.80
CA ARG A 559 9.97 22.89 14.31
C ARG A 559 9.15 24.10 14.70
N ARG A 560 8.46 24.71 13.73
CA ARG A 560 7.41 25.69 13.99
C ARG A 560 6.08 25.14 13.50
N SER A 561 5.01 25.40 14.22
CA SER A 561 3.67 24.98 13.81
C SER A 561 2.67 26.08 14.09
N PHE A 562 1.77 26.33 13.14
CA PHE A 562 0.65 27.22 13.31
C PHE A 562 -0.65 26.45 13.18
N ALA A 563 -1.69 26.89 13.88
CA ALA A 563 -3.03 26.41 13.62
C ALA A 563 -3.41 26.76 12.17
N ALA A 564 -3.96 25.80 11.43
CA ALA A 564 -4.61 26.08 10.16
C ALA A 564 -5.71 27.12 10.40
N LEU A 565 -5.94 27.97 9.39
CA LEU A 565 -6.93 29.02 9.50
C LEU A 565 -8.30 28.43 9.86
N PRO A 566 -9.04 29.06 10.80
CA PRO A 566 -10.42 28.72 11.04
C PRO A 566 -11.22 28.79 9.74
N PHE A 567 -12.25 27.95 9.63
CA PHE A 567 -13.16 27.95 8.49
C PHE A 567 -13.70 29.36 8.23
N GLY A 568 -13.54 29.87 7.00
CA GLY A 568 -14.00 31.20 6.58
C GLY A 568 -13.03 32.36 6.86
N ALA A 569 -11.90 32.12 7.52
CA ALA A 569 -10.87 33.15 7.70
C ALA A 569 -10.03 33.31 6.44
N ARG A 570 -10.19 34.43 5.73
CA ARG A 570 -9.27 34.85 4.66
C ARG A 570 -8.11 35.62 5.27
N GLU A 571 -6.93 35.02 5.27
CA GLU A 571 -5.68 35.71 5.60
C GLU A 571 -4.86 35.83 4.29
N SER A 572 -4.40 37.03 3.95
CA SER A 572 -3.56 37.22 2.78
C SER A 572 -2.21 36.50 2.95
N THR A 573 -1.55 36.14 1.85
CA THR A 573 -0.20 35.55 1.86
C THR A 573 0.78 36.41 2.69
N GLU A 574 0.65 37.73 2.58
CA GLU A 574 1.40 38.73 3.35
C GLU A 574 1.12 38.64 4.86
N ALA A 575 -0.15 38.48 5.27
CA ALA A 575 -0.51 38.35 6.67
C ALA A 575 -0.06 37.00 7.27
N ARG A 576 -0.08 35.91 6.48
CA ARG A 576 0.57 34.64 6.87
C ARG A 576 2.07 34.81 7.05
N ARG A 577 2.74 35.51 6.12
CA ARG A 577 4.17 35.81 6.22
C ARG A 577 4.51 36.64 7.47
N ARG A 578 3.73 37.68 7.78
CA ARG A 578 3.92 38.49 9.01
C ARG A 578 3.59 37.75 10.31
N ARG A 579 2.74 36.73 10.25
CA ARG A 579 2.51 35.81 11.37
C ARG A 579 3.67 34.81 11.50
N PHE A 580 4.34 34.48 10.41
CA PHE A 580 5.53 33.64 10.39
C PHE A 580 6.78 34.36 10.94
N GLU A 581 6.93 35.64 10.60
CA GLU A 581 8.02 36.50 11.08
C GLU A 581 7.94 36.79 12.59
N ARG A 582 6.73 36.70 13.17
CA ARG A 582 6.47 36.79 14.62
C ARG A 582 6.56 35.42 15.27
#